data_AF-A0A932A5S9-F1
#
_entry.id   AF-A0A932A5S9-F1
#
_cell.length_a   1.000
_cell.length_b   1.000
_cell.length_c   1.000
_cell.angle_alpha   90.00
_cell.angle_beta   90.00
_cell.angle_gamma   90.00
#
_symmetry.space_group_name_H-M   'P 1'
#
loop_
_entity.id
_entity.type
_entity.pdbx_description
1 polymer ?
#
loop_
_entity_poly.entity_id
_entity_poly.type
_entity_poly.pdbx_seq_one_letter_code
_entity_poly.pdbx_strand_id
1 'polypeptide(L)'
;MQFHNLRAKTKRKYARQVGRGGTRGKTAGRGTKGQNARAGRKKRPEMRDIIKRIPKLRGRGKSSLKSFQPKLKGSALKKFLTKKKLAAEA
;
A
#
# COMPACT_ATOMS: atom_id res chain seq x y z
N MET A 1 6.43 8.86 35.64
CA MET A 1 7.43 8.11 34.84
C MET A 1 8.50 9.10 34.36
N GLN A 2 9.78 8.78 34.53
CA GLN A 2 10.88 9.65 34.11
C GLN A 2 11.33 9.31 32.67
N PHE A 3 11.79 10.30 31.90
CA PHE A 3 12.18 10.11 30.50
C PHE A 3 13.31 9.09 30.30
N HIS A 4 14.28 9.03 31.21
CA HIS A 4 15.40 8.08 31.15
C HIS A 4 14.98 6.61 31.39
N ASN A 5 13.74 6.37 31.85
CA ASN A 5 13.21 5.04 32.10
C ASN A 5 12.41 4.47 30.91
N LEU A 6 12.20 5.26 29.85
CA LEU A 6 11.45 4.83 28.68
C LEU A 6 12.28 3.85 27.82
N ARG A 7 11.81 2.60 27.71
CA ARG A 7 12.39 1.58 26.83
C ARG A 7 11.37 1.12 25.79
N ALA A 8 11.83 0.82 24.58
CA ALA A 8 10.97 0.29 23.53
C ALA A 8 10.55 -1.15 23.86
N LYS A 9 9.23 -1.42 23.84
CA LYS A 9 8.68 -2.77 24.05
C LYS A 9 9.04 -3.75 22.94
N THR A 10 9.26 -3.26 21.71
CA THR A 10 9.54 -4.07 20.52
C THR A 10 10.83 -3.62 19.84
N LYS A 11 11.50 -4.56 19.15
CA LYS A 11 12.72 -4.27 18.40
C LYS A 11 12.42 -3.36 17.21
N ARG A 12 13.13 -2.25 17.11
CA ARG A 12 13.08 -1.35 15.95
C ARG A 12 13.75 -2.02 14.75
N LYS A 13 13.12 -1.93 13.58
CA LYS A 13 13.72 -2.35 12.32
C LYS A 13 14.56 -1.20 11.76
N TYR A 14 15.84 -1.46 11.50
CA TYR A 14 16.74 -0.50 10.87
C TYR A 14 16.92 -0.85 9.39
N ALA A 15 17.09 0.17 8.55
CA ALA A 15 17.41 -0.02 7.14
C ALA A 15 18.81 -0.61 7.00
N ARG A 16 18.98 -1.53 6.04
CA ARG A 16 20.30 -2.09 5.74
C ARG A 16 21.13 -1.05 4.98
N GLN A 17 22.32 -0.74 5.50
CA GLN A 17 23.31 0.06 4.80
C GLN A 17 23.91 -0.75 3.64
N VAL A 18 23.92 -0.18 2.44
CA VAL A 18 24.42 -0.81 1.21
C VAL A 18 25.69 -0.09 0.75
N GLY A 19 26.69 -0.82 0.24
CA GLY A 19 27.97 -0.21 -0.15
C GLY A 19 28.91 0.07 1.03
N ARG A 20 28.78 -0.70 2.13
CA ARG A 20 29.62 -0.61 3.34
C ARG A 20 30.06 -2.03 3.75
N GLY A 21 31.08 -2.56 3.09
CA GLY A 21 31.63 -3.90 3.37
C GLY A 21 30.65 -5.08 3.21
N GLY A 22 31.15 -6.30 3.43
CA GLY A 22 30.34 -7.54 3.45
C GLY A 22 29.62 -7.89 2.13
N THR A 23 28.52 -8.64 2.24
CA THR A 23 27.73 -9.17 1.09
C THR A 23 27.25 -8.08 0.12
N ARG A 24 26.91 -6.92 0.68
CA ARG A 24 26.46 -5.65 0.06
C ARG A 24 27.54 -4.73 -0.49
N GLY A 25 28.82 -5.03 -0.25
CA GLY A 25 29.89 -4.02 -0.29
C GLY A 25 30.26 -3.55 -1.68
N LYS A 26 30.77 -4.45 -2.53
CA LYS A 26 31.39 -4.10 -3.81
C LYS A 26 30.39 -3.68 -4.88
N THR A 27 29.26 -4.39 -4.98
CA THR A 27 28.29 -4.22 -6.10
C THR A 27 26.90 -3.84 -5.64
N ALA A 28 26.71 -3.51 -4.35
CA ALA A 28 25.39 -3.22 -3.79
C ALA A 28 24.35 -4.34 -3.99
N GLY A 29 24.77 -5.56 -4.34
CA GLY A 29 23.89 -6.68 -4.71
C GLY A 29 23.33 -6.59 -6.12
N ARG A 30 23.93 -5.79 -7.01
CA ARG A 30 23.52 -5.62 -8.41
C ARG A 30 24.29 -6.51 -9.40
N GLY A 31 25.25 -7.29 -8.91
CA GLY A 31 26.15 -8.09 -9.74
C GLY A 31 27.24 -7.24 -10.40
N THR A 32 27.84 -7.74 -11.48
CA THR A 32 29.00 -7.11 -12.11
C THR A 32 28.59 -6.01 -13.10
N LYS A 33 29.00 -6.10 -14.36
CA LYS A 33 28.69 -5.12 -15.40
C LYS A 33 27.36 -5.48 -16.06
N GLY A 34 26.76 -4.51 -16.71
CA GLY A 34 25.54 -4.71 -17.50
C GLY A 34 24.54 -3.61 -17.26
N GLN A 35 23.55 -3.57 -18.14
CA GLN A 35 22.57 -2.49 -18.13
C GLN A 35 21.81 -2.41 -16.78
N ASN A 36 21.56 -3.53 -16.09
CA ASN A 36 20.86 -3.54 -14.78
C ASN A 36 21.68 -2.94 -13.61
N ALA A 37 23.01 -2.87 -13.76
CA ALA A 37 23.92 -2.39 -12.72
C ALA A 37 24.22 -0.89 -12.84
N ARG A 38 23.83 -0.24 -13.95
CA ARG A 38 24.09 1.19 -14.20
C ARG A 38 23.02 2.09 -13.56
N ALA A 39 23.44 3.29 -13.14
CA ALA A 39 22.53 4.30 -12.64
C ALA A 39 21.59 4.81 -13.76
N GLY A 40 20.44 5.36 -13.39
CA GLY A 40 19.51 5.99 -14.33
C GLY A 40 18.70 5.05 -15.22
N ARG A 41 18.93 3.73 -15.18
CA ARG A 41 18.15 2.79 -15.99
C ARG A 41 16.73 2.63 -15.46
N LYS A 42 15.76 3.10 -16.24
CA LYS A 42 14.32 2.84 -16.04
C LYS A 42 13.82 1.91 -17.15
N LYS A 43 14.00 0.60 -16.99
CA LYS A 43 13.38 -0.37 -17.92
C LYS A 43 11.86 -0.23 -17.87
N ARG A 44 11.23 -0.28 -19.04
CA ARG A 44 9.79 -0.48 -19.14
C ARG A 44 9.44 -1.87 -18.57
N PRO A 45 8.52 -1.97 -17.59
CA PRO A 45 8.05 -3.27 -17.11
C PRO A 45 7.28 -4.01 -18.20
N GLU A 46 7.52 -5.30 -18.36
CA GLU A 46 6.83 -6.17 -19.33
C GLU A 46 5.32 -6.21 -19.10
N MET A 47 4.89 -6.11 -17.83
CA MET A 47 3.47 -5.98 -17.47
C MET A 47 2.76 -4.84 -18.20
N ARG A 48 3.47 -3.80 -18.63
CA ARG A 48 2.86 -2.69 -19.37
C ARG A 48 2.33 -3.14 -20.73
N ASP A 49 2.99 -4.09 -21.37
CA ASP A 49 2.57 -4.57 -22.69
C ASP A 49 1.42 -5.57 -22.55
N ILE A 50 1.41 -6.36 -21.48
CA ILE A 50 0.26 -7.18 -21.05
C ILE A 50 -0.96 -6.28 -20.81
N ILE A 51 -0.83 -5.22 -20.01
CA ILE A 51 -1.93 -4.28 -19.70
C ILE A 51 -2.46 -3.62 -20.97
N LYS A 52 -1.58 -3.23 -21.90
CA LYS A 52 -1.98 -2.60 -23.16
C LYS A 52 -2.76 -3.53 -24.09
N ARG A 53 -2.52 -4.84 -24.02
CA ARG A 53 -3.24 -5.84 -24.82
C ARG A 53 -4.68 -6.05 -24.31
N ILE A 54 -4.94 -5.81 -23.02
CA ILE A 54 -6.25 -6.05 -22.40
C ILE A 54 -7.16 -4.83 -22.67
N PRO A 55 -8.41 -5.03 -23.15
CA PRO A 55 -9.35 -3.94 -23.31
C PRO A 55 -9.73 -3.33 -21.95
N LYS A 56 -10.01 -2.02 -21.94
CA LYS A 56 -10.49 -1.35 -20.72
C LYS A 56 -11.84 -1.96 -20.29
N LEU A 57 -12.03 -2.12 -18.99
CA LEU A 57 -13.32 -2.56 -18.44
C LEU A 57 -14.40 -1.51 -18.74
N ARG A 58 -15.60 -1.98 -19.12
CA ARG A 58 -16.77 -1.13 -19.29
C ARG A 58 -17.09 -0.41 -17.98
N GLY A 59 -17.35 0.91 -18.06
CA GLY A 59 -17.63 1.74 -16.87
C GLY A 59 -16.41 2.14 -16.03
N ARG A 60 -15.17 1.78 -16.43
CA ARG A 60 -13.96 2.23 -15.73
C ARG A 60 -13.86 3.76 -15.74
N GLY A 61 -13.77 4.37 -14.56
CA GLY A 61 -13.72 5.83 -14.38
C GLY A 61 -15.08 6.49 -14.13
N LYS A 62 -16.20 5.75 -14.23
CA LYS A 62 -17.53 6.22 -13.81
C LYS A 62 -17.87 5.62 -12.43
N SER A 63 -18.43 6.41 -11.51
CA SER A 63 -18.86 5.97 -10.15
C SER A 63 -17.75 5.39 -9.26
N SER A 64 -16.53 5.95 -9.30
CA SER A 64 -15.40 5.46 -8.49
C SER A 64 -15.56 5.67 -6.98
N LEU A 65 -16.38 6.64 -6.57
CA LEU A 65 -16.58 7.01 -5.16
C LEU A 65 -17.60 6.08 -4.46
N LYS A 66 -17.35 4.77 -4.49
CA LYS A 66 -18.12 3.82 -3.69
C LYS A 66 -17.51 3.70 -2.29
N SER A 67 -18.35 3.76 -1.26
CA SER A 67 -17.90 3.52 0.11
C SER A 67 -17.39 2.08 0.25
N PHE A 68 -16.21 1.91 0.86
CA PHE A 68 -15.69 0.58 1.22
C PHE A 68 -16.54 -0.10 2.32
N GLN A 69 -17.32 0.68 3.06
CA GLN A 69 -18.17 0.18 4.14
C GLN A 69 -19.23 -0.78 3.58
N PRO A 70 -19.36 -2.00 4.16
CA PRO A 70 -20.43 -2.91 3.78
C PRO A 70 -21.78 -2.26 4.13
N LYS A 71 -22.70 -2.25 3.17
CA LYS A 71 -24.06 -1.76 3.42
C LYS A 71 -24.77 -2.71 4.40
N LEU A 72 -25.36 -2.14 5.45
CA LEU A 72 -26.24 -2.90 6.35
C LEU A 72 -27.41 -3.49 5.55
N LYS A 73 -27.83 -4.71 5.89
CA LYS A 73 -28.96 -5.40 5.25
C LYS A 73 -29.91 -5.97 6.30
N GLY A 74 -31.14 -6.27 5.89
CA GLY A 74 -32.13 -6.96 6.71
C GLY A 74 -32.52 -6.20 7.98
N SER A 75 -32.59 -6.92 9.10
CA SER A 75 -33.02 -6.38 10.39
C SER A 75 -32.09 -5.30 10.94
N ALA A 76 -30.78 -5.40 10.68
CA ALA A 76 -29.78 -4.40 11.10
C ALA A 76 -30.00 -3.05 10.41
N LEU A 77 -30.38 -3.05 9.12
CA LEU A 77 -30.73 -1.82 8.41
C LEU A 77 -32.00 -1.19 8.99
N LYS A 78 -33.04 -1.99 9.26
CA LYS A 78 -34.30 -1.48 9.85
C LYS A 78 -34.05 -0.80 11.19
N LYS A 79 -33.28 -1.44 12.09
CA LYS A 79 -32.91 -0.88 13.39
C LYS A 79 -32.08 0.41 13.28
N PHE A 80 -31.15 0.46 12.32
CA PHE A 80 -30.37 1.66 12.07
C PHE A 80 -31.24 2.82 11.59
N LEU A 81 -32.18 2.56 10.67
CA LEU A 81 -33.09 3.58 10.14
C LEU A 81 -34.07 4.09 11.20
N THR A 82 -34.64 3.22 12.03
CA THR A 82 -35.54 3.65 13.11
C THR A 82 -34.80 4.49 14.15
N LYS A 83 -33.59 4.08 14.53
CA LYS A 83 -32.72 4.86 15.43
C LYS A 83 -32.36 6.21 14.84
N LYS A 84 -32.04 6.25 13.54
CA LYS A 84 -31.71 7.49 12.84
C LYS A 84 -32.91 8.43 12.76
N LYS A 85 -34.12 7.92 12.54
CA LYS A 85 -35.35 8.71 12.50
C LYS A 85 -35.66 9.34 13.86
N LEU A 86 -35.61 8.54 14.93
CA LEU A 86 -35.80 9.03 16.31
C LEU A 86 -34.76 10.11 16.69
N ALA A 87 -33.52 9.96 16.25
CA ALA A 87 -32.46 10.94 16.50
C ALA A 87 -32.56 12.22 15.64
N ALA A 88 -33.42 12.24 14.62
CA ALA A 88 -33.66 13.42 13.78
C ALA A 88 -34.95 14.17 14.16
N GLU A 89 -35.84 13.52 14.91
CA GLU A 89 -37.08 14.10 15.45
C GLU A 89 -36.89 14.69 16.87
N ALA A 90 -35.71 14.52 17.48
CA ALA A 90 -35.27 15.14 18.74
C ALA A 90 -34.30 16.28 18.45
#